data_AF-A0A376Y9S6-F1
#
_entry.id   AF-A0A376Y9S6-F1
#
_cell.length_a   1.000
_cell.length_b   1.000
_cell.length_c   1.000
_cell.angle_alpha   90.00
_cell.angle_beta   90.00
_cell.angle_gamma   90.00
#
_symmetry.space_group_name_H-M   'P 1'
#
loop_
_entity.id
_entity.type
_entity.pdbx_description
1 polymer ?
#
loop_
_entity_poly.entity_id
_entity_poly.type
_entity_poly.pdbx_seq_one_letter_code
_entity_poly.pdbx_strand_id
1 'polypeptide(L)'
;MVLKRGFNNFIDPISPDELAGLAMESEVDSRLVSHQDGKWQVSHGPFESYDHLGETNWSLLVQAVNHWHEPTAALMRPFRELPDWRIDDLMISFSVPGGGVGPHLDQYDVFIIQGTGRRRWRVAKSCK
;
A
#
# COMPACT_ATOMS: atom_id res chain seq x y z
N MET A 1 3.71 15.83 7.93
CA MET A 1 5.05 16.32 7.52
C MET A 1 5.49 15.58 6.27
N VAL A 2 6.35 16.15 5.42
CA VAL A 2 6.93 15.44 4.26
C VAL A 2 8.45 15.38 4.42
N LEU A 3 9.01 14.18 4.52
CA LEU A 3 10.45 13.94 4.56
C LEU A 3 10.96 13.73 3.12
N LYS A 4 11.53 14.77 2.51
CA LYS A 4 12.06 14.67 1.14
C LYS A 4 13.34 13.84 1.14
N ARG A 5 13.39 12.82 0.28
CA ARG A 5 14.54 11.89 0.15
C ARG A 5 14.90 11.21 1.48
N GLY A 6 13.88 10.78 2.24
CA GLY A 6 14.09 10.01 3.48
C GLY A 6 14.90 8.72 3.26
N PHE A 7 14.74 8.11 2.08
CA PHE A 7 15.64 7.09 1.54
C PHE A 7 16.33 7.63 0.29
N ASN A 8 17.65 7.56 0.24
CA ASN A 8 18.43 7.94 -0.94
C ASN A 8 18.48 6.77 -1.92
N ASN A 9 18.28 7.06 -3.22
CA ASN A 9 18.29 6.05 -4.29
C ASN A 9 17.41 4.83 -3.95
N PHE A 10 16.18 5.09 -3.49
CA PHE A 10 15.25 4.05 -3.07
C PHE A 10 15.04 3.03 -4.20
N ILE A 11 15.22 1.75 -3.86
CA ILE A 11 14.94 0.60 -4.73
C ILE A 11 13.79 -0.14 -4.08
N ASP A 12 12.71 -0.34 -4.83
CA ASP A 12 11.54 -1.08 -4.36
C ASP A 12 11.95 -2.51 -3.97
N PRO A 13 11.58 -2.98 -2.76
CA PRO A 13 11.96 -4.32 -2.33
C PRO A 13 11.15 -5.40 -3.04
N ILE A 14 10.00 -5.08 -3.62
CA ILE A 14 9.07 -6.00 -4.27
C ILE A 14 8.54 -5.35 -5.55
N SER A 15 8.39 -6.13 -6.61
CA SER A 15 7.78 -5.70 -7.86
C SER A 15 6.25 -5.72 -7.80
N PRO A 16 5.55 -4.99 -8.70
CA PRO A 16 4.10 -5.10 -8.83
C PRO A 16 3.60 -6.53 -9.10
N ASP A 17 4.36 -7.30 -9.89
CA ASP A 17 3.99 -8.67 -10.26
C ASP A 17 4.11 -9.62 -9.07
N GLU A 18 5.17 -9.51 -8.28
CA GLU A 18 5.33 -10.28 -7.03
C GLU A 18 4.25 -9.92 -6.00
N LEU A 19 3.89 -8.63 -5.89
CA LEU A 19 2.81 -8.18 -5.01
C LEU A 19 1.44 -8.73 -5.45
N ALA A 20 1.19 -8.75 -6.77
CA ALA A 20 -0.03 -9.31 -7.34
C ALA A 20 -0.10 -10.83 -7.11
N GLY A 21 1.02 -11.54 -7.29
CA GLY A 21 1.13 -12.97 -6.98
C GLY A 21 0.86 -13.26 -5.50
N LEU A 22 1.43 -12.44 -4.59
CA LEU A 22 1.20 -12.60 -3.16
C LEU A 22 -0.28 -12.44 -2.78
N ALA A 23 -1.01 -11.55 -3.45
CA ALA A 23 -2.44 -11.34 -3.23
C ALA A 23 -3.34 -12.47 -3.80
N MET A 24 -2.77 -13.45 -4.49
CA MET A 24 -3.47 -14.67 -4.91
C MET A 24 -3.43 -15.77 -3.83
N GLU A 25 -2.56 -15.64 -2.84
CA GLU A 25 -2.43 -16.62 -1.74
C GLU A 25 -3.55 -16.45 -0.72
N SER A 26 -4.11 -17.56 -0.25
CA SER A 26 -5.31 -17.56 0.62
C SER A 26 -5.06 -17.04 2.03
N GLU A 27 -3.81 -17.12 2.48
CA GLU A 27 -3.31 -16.72 3.79
C GLU A 27 -3.02 -15.22 3.85
N VAL A 28 -3.07 -14.52 2.71
CA VAL A 28 -2.72 -13.12 2.58
C VAL A 28 -3.99 -12.26 2.55
N ASP A 29 -4.13 -11.36 3.53
CA ASP A 29 -5.18 -10.35 3.49
C ASP A 29 -4.85 -9.29 2.45
N SER A 30 -5.65 -9.27 1.38
CA SER A 30 -5.53 -8.32 0.30
C SER A 30 -6.90 -7.80 -0.12
N ARG A 31 -6.91 -6.58 -0.66
CA ARG A 31 -8.12 -5.97 -1.21
C ARG A 31 -7.82 -5.14 -2.44
N LEU A 32 -8.76 -5.16 -3.37
CA LEU A 32 -8.76 -4.33 -4.55
C LEU A 32 -9.86 -3.28 -4.41
N VAL A 33 -9.48 -2.02 -4.53
CA VAL A 33 -10.39 -0.89 -4.46
C VAL A 33 -10.44 -0.22 -5.82
N SER A 34 -11.63 -0.06 -6.38
CA SER A 34 -11.85 0.62 -7.65
C SER A 34 -12.92 1.69 -7.53
N HIS A 35 -12.83 2.68 -8.42
CA HIS A 35 -13.79 3.78 -8.49
C HIS A 35 -14.17 4.06 -9.95
N GLN A 36 -15.41 3.73 -10.32
CA GLN A 36 -15.96 3.96 -11.66
C GLN A 36 -17.31 4.65 -11.55
N ASP A 37 -17.53 5.68 -12.38
CA ASP A 37 -18.79 6.44 -12.45
C ASP A 37 -19.34 6.92 -11.10
N GLY A 38 -18.45 7.37 -10.21
CA GLY A 38 -18.81 7.85 -8.87
C GLY A 38 -19.11 6.74 -7.85
N LYS A 39 -18.95 5.47 -8.23
CA LYS A 39 -19.21 4.30 -7.37
C LYS A 39 -17.90 3.65 -6.96
N TRP A 40 -17.75 3.44 -5.66
CA TRP A 40 -16.65 2.67 -5.08
C TRP A 40 -17.02 1.19 -5.04
N GLN A 41 -16.06 0.34 -5.41
CA GLN A 41 -16.16 -1.10 -5.26
C GLN A 41 -14.93 -1.61 -4.52
N VAL A 42 -15.15 -2.59 -3.65
CA VAL A 42 -14.09 -3.25 -2.89
C VAL A 42 -14.27 -4.75 -3.04
N SER A 43 -13.22 -5.41 -3.52
CA SER A 43 -13.13 -6.86 -3.59
C SER A 43 -12.03 -7.31 -2.64
N HIS A 44 -12.26 -8.40 -1.91
CA HIS A 44 -11.27 -9.00 -1.03
C HIS A 44 -10.65 -10.21 -1.71
N GLY A 45 -9.37 -10.43 -1.44
CA GLY A 45 -8.65 -11.59 -1.96
C GLY A 45 -9.05 -12.90 -1.26
N PRO A 46 -8.45 -14.03 -1.68
CA PRO A 46 -7.47 -14.11 -2.77
C PRO A 46 -8.09 -13.82 -4.15
N PHE A 47 -7.26 -13.38 -5.09
CA PHE A 47 -7.67 -13.14 -6.48
C PHE A 47 -7.19 -14.27 -7.39
N GLU A 48 -8.07 -14.77 -8.26
CA GLU A 48 -7.69 -15.78 -9.27
C GLU A 48 -7.09 -15.15 -10.54
N SER A 49 -7.53 -13.94 -10.89
CA SER A 49 -7.04 -13.22 -12.07
C SER A 49 -7.21 -11.71 -11.93
N TYR A 50 -6.42 -10.98 -12.73
CA TYR A 50 -6.43 -9.52 -12.81
C TYR A 50 -6.88 -9.00 -14.19
N ASP A 51 -7.20 -9.91 -15.13
CA ASP A 51 -7.49 -9.59 -16.53
C ASP A 51 -8.71 -8.68 -16.75
N HIS A 52 -9.63 -8.66 -15.77
CA HIS A 52 -10.83 -7.84 -15.81
C HIS A 52 -10.57 -6.39 -15.38
N LEU A 53 -9.37 -6.06 -14.92
CA LEU A 53 -9.00 -4.71 -14.50
C LEU A 53 -8.62 -3.85 -15.69
N GLY A 54 -9.12 -2.61 -15.70
CA GLY A 54 -8.73 -1.61 -16.70
C GLY A 54 -7.39 -0.95 -16.40
N GLU A 55 -7.03 0.05 -17.20
CA GLU A 55 -5.76 0.78 -17.06
C GLU A 55 -5.80 1.90 -16.00
N THR A 56 -6.96 2.20 -15.41
CA THR A 56 -7.15 3.35 -14.52
C THR A 56 -8.08 3.06 -13.34
N ASN A 57 -8.01 3.92 -12.32
CA ASN A 57 -8.97 4.02 -11.21
C ASN A 57 -9.11 2.78 -10.31
N TRP A 58 -8.05 1.99 -10.14
CA TRP A 58 -8.01 0.93 -9.15
C TRP A 58 -6.68 0.90 -8.38
N SER A 59 -6.72 0.28 -7.20
CA SER A 59 -5.56 0.04 -6.36
C SER A 59 -5.67 -1.32 -5.70
N LEU A 60 -4.60 -2.12 -5.78
CA LEU A 60 -4.39 -3.30 -4.96
C LEU A 60 -3.72 -2.88 -3.65
N LEU A 61 -4.17 -3.41 -2.53
CA LEU A 61 -3.57 -3.23 -1.20
C LEU A 61 -3.36 -4.61 -0.59
N VAL A 62 -2.16 -4.88 -0.10
CA VAL A 62 -1.79 -6.15 0.52
C VAL A 62 -1.26 -5.86 1.92
N GLN A 63 -1.88 -6.47 2.93
CA GLN A 63 -1.52 -6.29 4.33
C GLN A 63 -0.31 -7.16 4.69
N ALA A 64 0.43 -6.73 5.70
CA ALA A 64 1.49 -7.50 6.35
C ALA A 64 2.47 -8.20 5.39
N VAL A 65 2.90 -7.50 4.34
CA VAL A 65 3.81 -8.06 3.30
C VAL A 65 5.15 -8.46 3.92
N ASN A 66 5.56 -7.80 5.00
CA ASN A 66 6.73 -8.16 5.80
C ASN A 66 6.70 -9.59 6.37
N HIS A 67 5.53 -10.21 6.53
CA HIS A 67 5.43 -11.61 6.98
C HIS A 67 5.77 -12.62 5.89
N TRP A 68 5.55 -12.24 4.63
CA TRP A 68 5.63 -13.15 3.49
C TRP A 68 6.84 -12.88 2.60
N HIS A 69 7.44 -11.69 2.71
CA HIS A 69 8.49 -11.23 1.82
C HIS A 69 9.65 -10.55 2.58
N GLU A 70 10.73 -11.31 2.81
CA GLU A 70 11.88 -10.88 3.62
C GLU A 70 12.50 -9.52 3.18
N PRO A 71 12.69 -9.23 1.87
CA PRO A 71 13.20 -7.93 1.45
C PRO A 71 12.31 -6.75 1.89
N THR A 72 10.99 -6.94 1.99
CA THR A 72 10.09 -5.88 2.48
C THR A 72 10.19 -5.70 3.99
N ALA A 73 10.42 -6.78 4.76
CA ALA A 73 10.65 -6.70 6.19
C ALA A 73 11.90 -5.86 6.54
N ALA A 74 12.90 -5.83 5.65
CA ALA A 74 14.08 -4.98 5.83
C ALA A 74 13.75 -3.48 5.87
N LEU A 75 12.65 -3.02 5.24
CA LEU A 75 12.20 -1.63 5.29
C LEU A 75 11.71 -1.20 6.68
N MET A 76 11.38 -2.14 7.57
CA MET A 76 10.93 -1.81 8.93
C MET A 76 12.10 -1.46 9.86
N ARG A 77 13.32 -1.96 9.58
CA ARG A 77 14.49 -1.80 10.45
C ARG A 77 14.83 -0.34 10.78
N PRO A 78 14.80 0.63 9.84
CA PRO A 78 15.10 2.04 10.13
C PRO A 78 14.09 2.71 11.07
N PHE A 79 12.90 2.13 11.27
CA PHE A 79 11.88 2.67 12.17
C PHE A 79 12.01 2.18 13.61
N ARG A 80 13.01 1.32 13.92
CA ARG A 80 13.29 0.82 15.27
C ARG A 80 13.80 1.86 16.27
N GLU A 81 13.96 3.10 15.84
CA GLU A 81 14.05 4.26 16.74
C GLU A 81 12.74 4.45 17.53
N LEU A 82 11.63 3.92 17.03
CA LEU A 82 10.35 3.79 17.74
C LEU A 82 10.29 2.44 18.48
N PRO A 83 9.61 2.36 19.63
CA PRO A 83 9.44 1.10 20.34
C PRO A 83 8.73 0.04 19.50
N ASP A 84 9.25 -1.18 19.47
CA ASP A 84 8.69 -2.28 18.66
C ASP A 84 7.19 -2.54 18.97
N TRP A 85 6.74 -2.36 20.22
CA TRP A 85 5.33 -2.56 20.59
C TRP A 85 4.36 -1.52 19.99
N ARG A 86 4.88 -0.44 19.39
CA ARG A 86 4.09 0.57 18.66
C ARG A 86 4.06 0.32 17.15
N ILE A 87 4.93 -0.56 16.65
CA ILE A 87 5.03 -0.87 15.24
C ILE A 87 4.14 -2.08 14.98
N ASP A 88 3.26 -1.95 14.00
CA ASP A 88 2.38 -3.03 13.55
C ASP A 88 3.03 -3.72 12.35
N ASP A 89 2.45 -3.60 11.16
CA ASP A 89 2.92 -4.28 9.94
C ASP A 89 3.13 -3.33 8.75
N LEU A 90 3.72 -3.87 7.67
CA LEU A 90 3.97 -3.17 6.42
C LEU A 90 2.91 -3.54 5.38
N MET A 91 2.00 -2.60 5.11
CA MET A 91 1.03 -2.68 4.01
C MET A 91 1.61 -2.04 2.74
N ILE A 92 1.49 -2.72 1.60
CA ILE A 92 1.92 -2.19 0.30
C ILE A 92 0.70 -1.99 -0.60
N SER A 93 0.65 -0.84 -1.26
CA SER A 93 -0.36 -0.55 -2.28
C SER A 93 0.28 -0.35 -3.65
N PHE A 94 -0.26 -1.03 -4.66
CA PHE A 94 -0.03 -0.74 -6.08
C PHE A 94 -1.25 -0.04 -6.65
N SER A 95 -1.06 1.09 -7.34
CA SER A 95 -2.17 1.86 -7.91
C SER A 95 -1.84 2.28 -9.34
N VAL A 96 -2.79 2.05 -10.24
CA VAL A 96 -2.77 2.65 -11.58
C VAL A 96 -3.17 4.13 -11.53
N PRO A 97 -2.99 4.92 -12.59
CA PRO A 97 -3.43 6.31 -12.61
C PRO A 97 -4.90 6.48 -12.19
N GLY A 98 -5.15 7.41 -11.26
CA GLY A 98 -6.48 7.63 -10.65
C GLY A 98 -6.84 6.66 -9.52
N GLY A 99 -6.06 5.59 -9.34
CA GLY A 99 -6.24 4.60 -8.28
C GLY A 99 -5.97 5.15 -6.87
N GLY A 100 -6.74 4.63 -5.91
CA GLY A 100 -6.59 4.94 -4.50
C GLY A 100 -7.79 4.45 -3.69
N VAL A 101 -7.86 4.86 -2.43
CA VAL A 101 -8.92 4.45 -1.49
C VAL A 101 -9.87 5.59 -1.10
N GLY A 102 -9.72 6.75 -1.76
CA GLY A 102 -10.48 7.95 -1.42
C GLY A 102 -10.03 8.63 -0.11
N PRO A 103 -10.69 9.73 0.28
CA PRO A 103 -10.43 10.42 1.55
C PRO A 103 -10.85 9.55 2.74
N HIS A 104 -9.94 9.33 3.69
CA HIS A 104 -10.19 8.58 4.91
C HIS A 104 -9.33 9.13 6.06
N LEU A 105 -9.54 8.59 7.26
CA LEU A 105 -8.78 8.88 8.47
C LEU A 105 -8.39 7.55 9.13
N ASP A 106 -7.16 7.47 9.59
CA ASP A 106 -6.65 6.34 10.38
C ASP A 106 -6.54 6.73 11.87
N GLN A 107 -6.71 5.75 12.75
CA GLN A 107 -6.57 5.91 14.21
C GLN A 107 -5.13 5.70 14.69
N TYR A 108 -4.20 5.41 13.78
CA TYR A 108 -2.81 5.06 14.07
C TYR A 108 -1.85 5.98 13.31
N ASP A 109 -0.63 6.10 13.82
CA ASP A 109 0.45 6.80 13.13
C ASP A 109 0.90 5.97 11.91
N VAL A 110 1.16 6.63 10.78
CA VAL A 110 1.60 5.95 9.55
C VAL A 110 2.76 6.69 8.88
N PHE A 111 3.73 5.91 8.41
CA PHE A 111 4.75 6.37 7.46
C PHE A 111 4.41 5.84 6.07
N ILE A 112 4.19 6.74 5.12
CA ILE A 112 3.97 6.38 3.71
C ILE A 112 5.26 6.61 2.93
N ILE A 113 5.87 5.52 2.47
CA ILE A 113 7.09 5.54 1.65
C ILE A 113 6.68 5.50 0.17
N GLN A 114 7.18 6.44 -0.62
CA GLN A 114 6.96 6.45 -2.07
C GLN A 114 8.02 5.58 -2.75
N GLY A 115 7.58 4.48 -3.36
CA GLY A 115 8.38 3.66 -4.27
C GLY A 115 8.38 4.17 -5.71
N THR A 116 8.47 3.27 -6.68
CA THR A 116 8.34 3.59 -8.11
C THR A 116 7.08 4.41 -8.44
N GLY A 117 7.16 5.19 -9.52
CA GLY A 117 6.06 6.05 -9.96
C GLY A 117 5.89 7.32 -9.12
N ARG A 118 4.68 7.88 -9.10
CA ARG A 118 4.36 9.14 -8.41
C ARG A 118 2.92 9.15 -7.93
N ARG A 119 2.69 9.65 -6.71
CA ARG A 119 1.35 9.84 -6.15
C ARG A 119 1.16 11.25 -5.58
N ARG A 120 -0.03 11.82 -5.78
CA ARG A 120 -0.42 13.11 -5.19
C ARG A 120 -1.09 12.87 -3.83
N TRP A 121 -0.36 13.15 -2.76
CA TRP A 121 -0.87 13.08 -1.39
C TRP A 121 -1.45 14.43 -0.95
N ARG A 122 -2.61 14.39 -0.28
CA ARG A 122 -3.27 15.53 0.34
C ARG A 122 -3.63 15.14 1.78
N VAL A 123 -3.25 15.96 2.74
CA VAL A 123 -3.53 15.75 4.16
C VAL A 123 -4.28 16.98 4.67
N ALA A 124 -5.47 16.77 5.24
CA ALA A 124 -6.24 17.82 5.88
C ALA A 124 -5.71 18.08 7.29
N LYS A 125 -5.98 19.27 7.85
CA LYS A 125 -5.77 19.50 9.28
C LYS A 125 -6.71 18.59 10.07
N SER A 126 -6.26 18.11 11.23
CA SER A 126 -7.17 17.44 12.16
C SER A 126 -8.33 18.37 12.49
N CYS A 127 -9.57 17.87 12.39
CA CYS A 127 -10.70 18.54 13.01
C CYS A 127 -10.42 18.59 14.52
N LYS A 128 -10.51 19.78 15.10
CA LYS A 128 -10.46 19.95 16.56
C LYS A 128 -11.76 19.48 17.20
#